data_AF-A0A497R8A6-F1
#
_entry.id   AF-A0A497R8A6-F1
#
_cell.length_a   1.000
_cell.length_b   1.000
_cell.length_c   1.000
_cell.angle_alpha   90.00
_cell.angle_beta   90.00
_cell.angle_gamma   90.00
#
_symmetry.space_group_name_H-M   'P 1'
#
loop_
_entity.id
_entity.type
_entity.pdbx_description
1 polymer ?
#
loop_
_entity_poly.entity_id
_entity_poly.type
_entity_poly.pdbx_seq_one_letter_code
_entity_poly.pdbx_strand_id
1 'polypeptide(L)' 'MVRLKKIGSAGHTEVELPLDVAVLEVEKHLKLGGIVAREDGTKIDLSEIREDDKLILIPRIVGG' A
#
# COMPACT_ATOMS: atom_id res chain seq x y z
N MET A 1 -4.35 -13.34 -4.51
CA MET A 1 -3.35 -12.82 -3.54
C MET A 1 -2.90 -11.42 -3.98
N VAL A 2 -2.65 -10.48 -3.07
CA VAL A 2 -2.21 -9.10 -3.37
C VAL A 2 -0.81 -8.90 -2.80
N ARG A 3 0.07 -8.22 -3.54
CA ARG A 3 1.40 -7.87 -3.04
C ARG A 3 1.43 -6.43 -2.54
N LEU A 4 1.74 -6.26 -1.27
CA LEU A 4 1.91 -4.96 -0.64
C LEU A 4 3.40 -4.69 -0.41
N LYS A 5 3.91 -3.65 -1.06
CA LYS A 5 5.26 -3.12 -0.90
C LYS A 5 5.21 -1.93 0.04
N LYS A 6 5.59 -2.12 1.30
CA LYS A 6 5.72 -1.03 2.28
C LYS A 6 7.07 -0.34 2.10
N ILE A 7 7.04 0.95 1.79
CA ILE A 7 8.22 1.80 1.78
C ILE A 7 8.41 2.36 3.19
N GLY A 8 9.58 2.19 3.79
CA GLY A 8 9.91 2.74 5.10
C GLY A 8 11.31 3.37 5.11
N SER A 9 11.66 4.06 6.20
CA SER A 9 12.95 4.75 6.34
C SER A 9 14.19 3.83 6.27
N ALA A 10 14.01 2.51 6.35
CA ALA A 10 15.08 1.51 6.29
C ALA A 10 15.07 0.65 5.00
N GLY A 11 14.19 0.93 4.03
CA GLY A 11 14.10 0.18 2.77
C GLY A 11 12.67 -0.16 2.34
N HIS A 12 12.51 -1.27 1.61
CA HIS A 12 11.22 -1.76 1.13
C HIS A 12 10.95 -3.16 1.68
N THR A 13 9.74 -3.41 2.17
CA THR A 13 9.28 -4.74 2.56
C THR A 13 8.11 -5.15 1.67
N GLU A 14 8.22 -6.28 0.99
CA GLU A 14 7.14 -6.87 0.21
C GLU A 14 6.50 -8.00 1.01
N VAL A 15 5.18 -7.93 1.15
CA VAL A 15 4.36 -8.97 1.78
C VAL A 15 3.25 -9.38 0.83
N GLU A 16 3.01 -10.68 0.71
CA GLU A 16 1.90 -11.23 -0.07
C GLU A 16 0.78 -11.64 0.88
N LEU A 17 -0.40 -11.04 0.69
CA LEU A 17 -1.53 -11.17 1.60
C LEU A 17 -2.81 -11.47 0.81
N PRO A 18 -3.81 -12.14 1.42
CA PRO A 18 -5.14 -12.25 0.83
C PRO A 18 -5.76 -10.88 0.58
N LEU A 19 -6.66 -10.77 -0.41
CA LEU A 19 -7.33 -9.52 -0.77
C LEU A 19 -7.97 -8.83 0.44
N ASP A 20 -8.75 -9.56 1.24
CA ASP A 20 -9.43 -9.02 2.42
C ASP A 20 -8.45 -8.41 3.42
N VAL A 21 -7.31 -9.06 3.65
CA VAL A 21 -6.27 -8.58 4.57
C VAL A 21 -5.53 -7.39 3.97
N ALA A 22 -5.25 -7.41 2.67
CA ALA A 22 -4.58 -6.33 1.97
C ALA A 22 -5.41 -5.05 1.99
N VAL A 23 -6.73 -5.16 1.76
CA VAL A 23 -7.68 -4.04 1.83
C VAL A 23 -7.69 -3.43 3.24
N LEU A 24 -7.74 -4.25 4.30
CA LEU A 24 -7.69 -3.77 5.68
C LEU A 24 -6.38 -3.03 6.01
N GLU A 25 -5.25 -3.53 5.51
CA GLU A 25 -3.95 -2.89 5.73
C GLU A 25 -3.83 -1.56 4.98
N VAL A 26 -4.30 -1.52 3.72
CA VAL A 26 -4.37 -0.29 2.92
C VAL A 26 -5.27 0.73 3.60
N GLU A 27 -6.41 0.31 4.15
CA GLU A 27 -7.35 1.21 4.83
C GLU A 27 -6.69 1.87 6.06
N LYS A 28 -6.02 1.07 6.89
CA LYS A 28 -5.25 1.57 8.03
C LYS A 28 -4.16 2.54 7.58
N HIS A 29 -3.44 2.22 6.51
CA HIS A 29 -2.35 3.05 5.99
C HIS A 29 -2.85 4.42 5.50
N LEU A 30 -3.96 4.45 4.76
CA LEU A 30 -4.61 5.68 4.32
C LEU A 30 -5.10 6.51 5.50
N LYS A 31 -5.67 5.89 6.55
CA LYS A 31 -6.08 6.58 7.78
C LYS A 31 -4.92 7.23 8.53
N LEU A 32 -3.72 6.68 8.45
CA LEU A 32 -2.49 7.28 9.01
C LEU A 32 -1.95 8.44 8.14
N GLY A 33 -2.64 8.77 7.03
CA GLY A 33 -2.24 9.80 6.08
C GLY A 33 -1.22 9.33 5.06
N GLY A 34 -0.99 8.02 4.95
CA GLY A 34 -0.18 7.43 3.89
C GLY A 34 -0.89 7.47 2.53
N ILE A 35 -0.13 7.18 1.47
CA ILE A 35 -0.60 7.09 0.09
C ILE A 35 -0.42 5.65 -0.38
N VAL A 36 -1.35 5.17 -1.20
CA VAL A 36 -1.23 3.89 -1.90
C VAL A 36 -1.15 4.17 -3.39
N ALA A 37 -0.17 3.55 -4.02
CA ALA A 37 0.03 3.60 -5.47
C ALA A 37 0.25 2.21 -6.02
N ARG A 38 0.09 2.01 -7.32
CA ARG A 38 0.53 0.78 -8.01
C ARG A 38 2.01 0.83 -8.33
N GLU A 39 2.58 -0.29 -8.78
CA GLU A 39 3.98 -0.34 -9.27
C GLU A 39 4.25 0.67 -10.40
N ASP A 40 3.25 1.03 -11.20
CA ASP A 40 3.39 2.04 -12.26
C ASP A 40 3.37 3.49 -11.75
N GLY A 41 3.15 3.70 -10.45
CA GLY A 41 3.10 5.02 -9.81
C GLY A 41 1.71 5.66 -9.79
N THR A 42 0.69 5.05 -10.41
CA THR A 42 -0.69 5.51 -10.31
C THR A 42 -1.19 5.39 -8.88
N LYS A 43 -1.63 6.51 -8.30
CA LYS A 43 -2.34 6.52 -7.02
C LYS A 43 -3.69 5.84 -7.20
N ILE A 44 -4.00 4.91 -6.30
CA ILE A 44 -5.30 4.22 -6.30
C ILE A 44 -5.96 4.31 -4.93
N ASP A 45 -7.27 4.17 -4.91
CA ASP A 45 -8.08 4.08 -3.70
C ASP A 45 -8.44 2.62 -3.35
N LEU A 46 -8.97 2.40 -2.14
CA LEU A 46 -9.36 1.08 -1.64
C LEU A 46 -10.27 0.29 -2.59
N SER A 47 -11.17 0.98 -3.28
CA SER A 47 -12.16 0.37 -4.18
C SER A 47 -11.56 -0.12 -5.49
N GLU A 48 -10.31 0.25 -5.80
CA GLU A 48 -9.63 -0.12 -7.04
C GLU A 48 -8.69 -1.31 -6.88
N ILE A 49 -8.51 -1.79 -5.65
CA ILE A 49 -7.64 -2.92 -5.32
C ILE A 49 -8.25 -4.21 -5.88
N ARG A 50 -7.47 -4.92 -6.67
CA ARG A 50 -7.86 -6.22 -7.23
C ARG A 50 -6.95 -7.33 -6.73
N GLU A 51 -7.42 -8.57 -6.87
CA GLU A 51 -6.51 -9.71 -6.74
C GLU A 51 -5.39 -9.62 -7.78
N ASP A 52 -4.19 -10.05 -7.40
CA ASP A 52 -2.96 -9.97 -8.19
C ASP A 52 -2.39 -8.56 -8.36
N ASP A 53 -3.03 -7.52 -7.81
CA ASP A 53 -2.45 -6.18 -7.80
C ASP A 53 -1.16 -6.13 -6.96
N LYS A 54 -0.21 -5.34 -7.46
CA LYS A 54 1.00 -4.98 -6.74
C LYS A 54 0.95 -3.52 -6.35
N LEU A 55 0.84 -3.30 -5.06
CA LEU A 55 0.60 -2.00 -4.47
C LEU A 55 1.80 -1.55 -3.65
N ILE A 56 2.06 -0.26 -3.66
CA ILE A 56 3.11 0.43 -2.95
C ILE A 56 2.45 1.30 -1.88
N LEU A 57 2.73 0.98 -0.62
CA LEU A 57 2.33 1.76 0.54
C LEU A 57 3.42 2.78 0.85
N ILE A 58 3.12 4.05 0.60
CA ILE A 58 4.00 5.19 0.83
C ILE A 58 3.56 5.87 2.13
N PRO A 59 4.36 5.85 3.20
CA PRO A 59 3.99 6.49 4.46
C PRO A 59 3.95 8.02 4.28
N ARG A 60 3.17 8.68 5.13
CA ARG A 60 3.20 10.14 5.20
C ARG A 60 4.60 10.58 5.60
N ILE A 61 5.31 11.26 4.70
CA ILE A 61 6.58 11.91 5.04
C ILE A 61 6.23 13.17 5.82
N VAL A 62 6.36 13.10 7.15
CA VAL A 62 6.28 14.27 8.03
C VAL A 62 7.71 14.82 8.11
N GLY A 63 8.09 15.61 7.09
CA GLY A 63 9.39 16.27 7.05
C GLY A 63 9.42 17.44 8.02
N GLY A 64 10.40 17.40 8.94
CA GLY A 64 10.91 18.53 9.72
C GLY A 64 12.41 18.59 9.54
#